data_AF-A0A7C6I7N5-F1
#
_entry.id   AF-A0A7C6I7N5-F1
#
_cell.length_a   1.000
_cell.length_b   1.000
_cell.length_c   1.000
_cell.angle_alpha   90.00
_cell.angle_beta   90.00
_cell.angle_gamma   90.00
#
_symmetry.space_group_name_H-M   'P 1'
#
loop_
_entity.id
_entity.type
_entity.pdbx_description
1 polymer ?
#
loop_
_entity_poly.entity_id
_entity_poly.type
_entity_poly.pdbx_seq_one_letter_code
_entity_poly.pdbx_strand_id
1 'polypeptide(L)' 'FFSLIRGLFASRRKTIYNNIRTWLSTNGYERENNNTEKIALEVLSKAGIDKMVRAEALELKDFIVLSNMVADYEYT' A
#
# COMPACT_ATOMS: atom_id res chain seq x y z
N PHE A 1 5.02 1.51 -9.62
CA PHE A 1 4.52 0.14 -9.81
C PHE A 1 5.44 -0.95 -9.24
N PHE A 2 6.53 -1.38 -9.90
CA PHE A 2 7.28 -2.58 -9.45
C PHE A 2 7.90 -2.50 -8.05
N SER A 3 8.37 -1.32 -7.62
CA SER A 3 8.86 -1.13 -6.24
C SER A 3 7.78 -1.45 -5.21
N LEU A 4 6.57 -0.92 -5.42
CA LEU A 4 5.39 -1.18 -4.59
C LEU A 4 5.09 -2.68 -4.54
N ILE A 5 4.99 -3.36 -5.69
CA ILE A 5 4.72 -4.81 -5.73
C ILE A 5 5.73 -5.60 -4.89
N ARG A 6 7.03 -5.33 -5.04
CA ARG A 6 8.07 -5.98 -4.22
C ARG A 6 7.84 -5.72 -2.72
N GLY A 7 7.44 -4.50 -2.36
CA GLY A 7 7.08 -4.14 -0.98
C GLY A 7 5.88 -4.92 -0.45
N LEU A 8 4.80 -5.01 -1.24
CA LEU A 8 3.57 -5.73 -0.86
C LEU A 8 3.80 -7.22 -0.65
N PHE A 9 4.81 -7.80 -1.32
CA PHE A 9 5.22 -9.20 -1.18
C PHE A 9 6.44 -9.42 -0.28
N ALA A 10 6.97 -8.37 0.37
CA ALA A 10 8.17 -8.48 1.22
C ALA A 10 8.00 -9.47 2.38
N SER A 11 6.77 -9.66 2.87
CA SER A 11 6.45 -10.72 3.83
C SER A 11 5.13 -11.41 3.47
N ARG A 12 5.21 -12.69 3.08
CA ARG A 12 4.05 -13.50 2.67
C ARG A 12 3.06 -13.79 3.81
N ARG A 13 3.50 -13.75 5.07
CA ARG A 13 2.65 -14.03 6.25
C ARG A 13 1.93 -12.81 6.78
N LYS A 14 2.31 -11.61 6.34
CA LYS A 14 1.70 -10.34 6.76
C LYS A 14 0.54 -9.96 5.85
N THR A 15 -0.39 -9.18 6.40
CA THR A 15 -1.49 -8.60 5.63
C THR A 15 -0.98 -7.51 4.69
N ILE A 16 -1.82 -7.15 3.70
CA ILE A 16 -1.53 -6.09 2.74
C ILE A 16 -1.29 -4.76 3.45
N TYR A 17 -2.05 -4.47 4.51
CA TYR A 17 -1.88 -3.28 5.35
C TYR A 17 -0.50 -3.20 6.00
N ASN A 18 -0.04 -4.31 6.59
CA ASN A 18 1.27 -4.32 7.23
C ASN A 18 2.39 -4.08 6.22
N ASN A 19 2.31 -4.72 5.04
CA ASN A 19 3.35 -4.59 4.01
C ASN A 19 3.33 -3.20 3.35
N ILE A 20 2.16 -2.65 2.99
CA ILE A 20 2.06 -1.32 2.38
C ILE A 20 2.50 -0.22 3.35
N ARG A 21 2.12 -0.29 4.64
CA ARG A 21 2.54 0.69 5.65
C ARG A 21 4.06 0.71 5.81
N THR A 22 4.70 -0.46 5.88
CA THR A 22 6.17 -0.56 5.93
C THR A 22 6.81 0.00 4.67
N TRP A 23 6.26 -0.31 3.49
CA TRP A 23 6.78 0.22 2.23
C TRP A 23 6.65 1.74 2.15
N LEU A 24 5.50 2.32 2.55
CA LEU A 24 5.27 3.77 2.56
C LEU A 24 6.28 4.50 3.46
N SER A 25 6.50 3.99 4.68
CA SER A 25 7.50 4.54 5.60
C SER A 25 8.92 4.47 5.02
N THR A 26 9.28 3.35 4.40
CA THR A 26 10.61 3.15 3.80
C THR A 26 10.85 4.02 2.56
N ASN A 27 9.79 4.40 1.83
CA ASN A 27 9.89 5.20 0.62
C ASN A 27 9.57 6.70 0.86
N GLY A 28 9.54 7.15 2.12
CA GLY A 28 9.43 8.58 2.44
C GLY A 28 8.05 9.19 2.21
N TYR A 29 6.98 8.38 2.17
CA TYR A 29 5.60 8.88 2.12
C TYR A 29 5.11 9.41 3.48
N GLU A 30 6.02 9.61 4.44
CA GLU A 30 5.74 10.23 5.73
C GLU A 30 5.46 11.72 5.52
N ARG A 31 4.17 12.09 5.55
CA ARG A 31 3.72 13.48 5.63
C ARG A 31 4.00 14.05 7.03
N GLU A 32 3.62 15.32 7.24
CA GLU A 32 3.54 15.91 8.58
C GLU A 32 2.92 14.91 9.58
N ASN A 33 3.63 14.66 10.68
CA ASN A 33 3.27 13.72 11.75
C ASN A 33 3.36 12.21 11.44
N ASN A 34 4.23 11.78 10.50
CA ASN A 34 4.54 10.35 10.25
C ASN A 34 3.30 9.48 9.98
N ASN A 35 2.35 10.00 9.21
CA ASN A 35 1.01 9.43 9.11
C ASN A 35 0.84 8.31 8.06
N THR A 36 1.79 7.37 7.99
CA THR A 36 1.76 6.25 7.03
C THR A 36 0.58 5.31 7.27
N GLU A 37 0.10 5.24 8.51
CA GLU A 37 -1.10 4.47 8.86
C GLU A 37 -2.36 5.03 8.19
N LYS A 38 -2.60 6.34 8.25
CA LYS A 38 -3.75 6.96 7.58
C LYS A 38 -3.66 6.80 6.07
N ILE A 39 -2.48 7.03 5.48
CA ILE A 39 -2.28 6.88 4.03
C ILE A 39 -2.57 5.44 3.61
N ALA A 40 -2.03 4.44 4.34
CA ALA A 40 -2.29 3.04 4.05
C ALA A 40 -3.78 2.69 4.11
N LEU A 41 -4.50 3.16 5.13
CA LEU A 41 -5.94 2.90 5.27
C LEU A 41 -6.76 3.60 4.17
N GLU A 42 -6.44 4.84 3.84
CA GLU A 42 -7.14 5.59 2.78
C GLU A 42 -6.91 4.96 1.41
N VAL A 43 -5.67 4.60 1.08
CA VAL A 43 -5.30 3.96 -0.19
C VAL A 43 -6.01 2.62 -0.34
N LEU A 44 -6.00 1.76 0.70
CA LEU A 44 -6.69 0.47 0.66
C LEU A 44 -8.20 0.62 0.57
N SER A 45 -8.78 1.59 1.31
CA SER A 45 -10.20 1.90 1.27
C SER A 45 -10.63 2.37 -0.13
N LYS A 46 -9.90 3.31 -0.74
CA LYS A 46 -10.15 3.81 -2.10
C LYS A 46 -9.99 2.72 -3.16
N ALA A 47 -9.07 1.77 -2.95
CA ALA A 47 -8.87 0.63 -3.82
C ALA A 47 -9.91 -0.49 -3.62
N GLY A 48 -10.78 -0.40 -2.60
CA GLY A 48 -11.76 -1.44 -2.29
C GLY A 48 -11.14 -2.73 -1.74
N ILE A 49 -9.94 -2.65 -1.15
CA ILE A 49 -9.17 -3.80 -0.67
C ILE A 49 -9.32 -3.92 0.86
N ASP A 50 -9.74 -5.09 1.35
CA ASP A 50 -9.73 -5.38 2.78
C ASP A 50 -8.29 -5.42 3.32
N LYS A 51 -8.01 -4.60 4.34
CA LYS A 51 -6.71 -4.49 5.01
C LYS A 51 -6.18 -5.80 5.60
N MET A 52 -7.05 -6.78 5.85
CA MET A 52 -6.71 -8.05 6.48
C MET A 52 -6.25 -9.12 5.48
N VAL A 53 -6.49 -8.95 4.17
CA VAL A 53 -6.07 -9.94 3.17
C VAL A 53 -4.55 -9.92 3.00
N ARG A 54 -4.00 -11.00 2.44
CA ARG A 54 -2.60 -11.09 2.04
C ARG A 54 -2.45 -10.68 0.59
N ALA A 55 -1.26 -10.22 0.21
CA ALA A 55 -0.99 -9.81 -1.17
C ALA A 55 -1.23 -10.94 -2.20
N GLU A 56 -1.00 -12.21 -1.82
CA GLU A 56 -1.24 -13.36 -2.71
C GLU A 56 -2.73 -13.64 -3.00
N ALA A 57 -3.66 -12.99 -2.28
CA ALA A 57 -5.09 -13.08 -2.54
C ALA A 57 -5.61 -12.01 -3.52
N LEU A 58 -4.75 -11.05 -3.92
CA LEU A 58 -5.10 -9.96 -4.82
C LEU A 58 -4.82 -10.33 -6.28
N GLU A 59 -5.61 -9.74 -7.18
CA GLU A 59 -5.45 -9.86 -8.62
C GLU A 59 -4.62 -8.72 -9.22
N LEU A 60 -4.16 -8.89 -10.47
CA LEU A 60 -3.40 -7.86 -11.18
C LEU A 60 -4.11 -6.50 -11.22
N LYS A 61 -5.44 -6.51 -11.39
CA LYS A 61 -6.24 -5.28 -11.41
C LYS A 61 -6.16 -4.53 -10.08
N ASP A 62 -6.15 -5.24 -8.95
CA ASP A 62 -6.08 -4.65 -7.61
C ASP A 62 -4.73 -3.95 -7.43
N PHE A 63 -3.65 -4.57 -7.91
CA PHE A 63 -2.31 -3.98 -7.89
C PHE A 63 -2.19 -2.73 -8.76
N ILE A 64 -2.86 -2.69 -9.91
CA ILE A 64 -2.89 -1.51 -10.78
C ILE A 64 -3.62 -0.37 -10.08
N VAL A 65 -4.82 -0.62 -9.56
CA VAL A 65 -5.61 0.38 -8.82
C VAL A 65 -4.82 0.89 -7.63
N LEU A 66 -4.26 0.00 -6.82
CA LEU A 66 -3.48 0.36 -5.65
C LEU A 66 -2.26 1.22 -6.01
N SER A 67 -1.54 0.90 -7.09
CA SER A 67 -0.40 1.70 -7.55
C SER A 67 -0.80 3.09 -8.02
N ASN A 68 -1.98 3.24 -8.64
CA ASN A 68 -2.48 4.56 -9.04
C ASN A 68 -2.86 5.38 -7.81
N MET A 69 -3.56 4.77 -6.85
CA MET A 69 -3.94 5.44 -5.59
C MET A 69 -2.72 5.92 -4.81
N VAL A 70 -1.64 5.12 -4.74
CA VAL A 70 -0.39 5.54 -4.08
C VAL A 70 0.28 6.70 -4.82
N ALA A 71 0.30 6.67 -6.16
CA ALA A 71 0.92 7.72 -6.97
C ALA A 71 0.25 9.08 -6.74
N ASP A 72 -1.06 9.14 -6.52
CA ASP A 72 -1.76 10.40 -6.21
C ASP A 72 -1.23 11.07 -4.92
N TYR A 73 -0.75 10.29 -3.95
CA TYR A 73 -0.12 10.80 -2.73
C TYR A 73 1.34 11.23 -2.91
N GLU A 74 1.98 10.90 -4.03
CA GLU A 74 3.35 11.31 -4.35
C GLU A 74 3.40 12.78 -4.85
N TYR A 75 2.30 13.28 -5.43
CA TYR A 75 2.21 14.61 -6.04
C TYR A 75 1.39 15.63 -5.25
N THR A 76 0.79 15.24 -4.12
CA THR A 76 0.12 16.18 -3.20
C THR A 76 1.15 16.80 -2.26
#